data_AF-K2JQR7-F1
#
_entry.id   AF-K2JQR7-F1
#
_cell.length_a   1.000
_cell.length_b   1.000
_cell.length_c   1.000
_cell.angle_alpha   90.00
_cell.angle_beta   90.00
_cell.angle_gamma   90.00
#
_symmetry.space_group_name_H-M   'P 1'
#
loop_
_entity.id
_entity.type
_entity.pdbx_description
1 polymer ?
#
loop_
_entity_poly.entity_id
_entity_poly.type
_entity_poly.pdbx_seq_one_letter_code
_entity_poly.pdbx_strand_id
1 'polypeptide(L)'
;MEVSQNYKDTIKPLFERLENAKKEGMLWRDFPNKEQEIYAPLLQAFKKEVLRIDENKENKVPQKMVEYLLGKYDFYKAILLEREQKTKLEAYHFNNTLNRSVKNKPKKIIPLSKLPTRMIYFDFKPKSFNTLELVLNEGWSFSLRIHNASSRVEPSLKFDIKLLSIPVSVAVFIVGF
;
A
#
# COMPACT_ATOMS: atom_id res chain seq x y z
N MET A 1 17.66 -6.42 -1.75
CA MET A 1 16.74 -7.48 -2.19
C MET A 1 16.83 -7.51 -3.69
N GLU A 2 17.28 -8.63 -4.26
CA GLU A 2 17.40 -8.75 -5.69
C GLU A 2 16.07 -9.22 -6.29
N VAL A 3 15.62 -8.52 -7.33
CA VAL A 3 14.43 -8.90 -8.10
C VAL A 3 14.77 -10.09 -8.98
N SER A 4 13.97 -11.15 -8.90
CA SER A 4 14.22 -12.38 -9.64
C SER A 4 14.17 -12.18 -11.15
N GLN A 5 14.99 -12.94 -11.88
CA GLN A 5 14.94 -12.95 -13.34
C GLN A 5 13.57 -13.44 -13.84
N ASN A 6 13.00 -14.45 -13.18
CA ASN A 6 11.66 -14.96 -13.47
C ASN A 6 10.59 -13.86 -13.40
N TYR A 7 10.64 -12.96 -12.40
CA TYR A 7 9.72 -11.82 -12.34
C TYR A 7 9.89 -10.89 -13.54
N LYS A 8 11.14 -10.52 -13.86
CA LYS A 8 11.46 -9.64 -15.00
C LYS A 8 10.95 -10.23 -16.32
N ASP A 9 11.22 -11.50 -16.56
CA ASP A 9 10.80 -12.21 -17.78
C ASP A 9 9.27 -12.33 -17.86
N THR A 10 8.59 -12.49 -16.72
CA THR A 10 7.13 -12.56 -16.67
C THR A 10 6.48 -11.22 -17.02
N ILE A 11 7.01 -10.09 -16.52
CA ILE A 11 6.38 -8.78 -16.74
C ILE A 11 6.78 -8.15 -18.08
N LYS A 12 7.98 -8.47 -18.61
CA LYS A 12 8.50 -7.89 -19.85
C LYS A 12 7.49 -7.90 -21.02
N PRO A 13 6.87 -9.05 -21.40
CA PRO A 13 5.92 -9.05 -22.52
C PRO A 13 4.68 -8.19 -22.24
N LEU A 14 4.26 -8.04 -20.98
CA LEU A 14 3.14 -7.17 -20.62
C LEU A 14 3.48 -5.70 -20.90
N PHE A 15 4.68 -5.27 -20.52
CA PHE A 15 5.14 -3.89 -20.76
C PHE A 15 5.44 -3.63 -22.25
N GLU A 16 5.94 -4.61 -22.99
CA GLU A 16 6.12 -4.50 -24.45
C GLU A 16 4.78 -4.27 -25.17
N ARG A 17 3.71 -4.96 -24.74
CA ARG A 17 2.35 -4.72 -25.25
C ARG A 17 1.87 -3.30 -24.95
N LEU A 18 2.13 -2.79 -23.76
CA LEU A 18 1.78 -1.41 -23.39
C LEU A 18 2.55 -0.38 -24.22
N GLU A 19 3.83 -0.64 -24.51
CA GLU A 19 4.64 0.24 -25.37
C GLU A 19 4.10 0.29 -26.81
N ASN A 20 3.68 -0.85 -27.36
CA ASN A 20 3.11 -0.90 -28.70
C ASN A 20 1.77 -0.14 -28.76
N ALA A 21 0.88 -0.39 -27.79
CA ALA A 21 -0.39 0.34 -27.69
C ALA A 21 -0.19 1.86 -27.49
N LYS A 22 0.85 2.26 -26.74
CA LYS A 22 1.24 3.67 -26.61
C LYS A 22 1.67 4.27 -27.94
N LYS A 23 2.51 3.56 -28.72
CA LYS A 23 2.97 4.01 -30.05
C LYS A 23 1.81 4.17 -31.03
N GLU A 24 0.79 3.33 -30.92
CA GLU A 24 -0.45 3.41 -31.69
C GLU A 24 -1.41 4.51 -31.19
N GLY A 25 -1.06 5.21 -30.10
CA GLY A 25 -1.89 6.28 -29.54
C GLY A 25 -3.16 5.79 -28.87
N MET A 26 -3.24 4.50 -28.50
CA MET A 26 -4.41 3.85 -27.94
C MET A 26 -4.83 4.47 -26.59
N LEU A 27 -6.14 4.48 -26.32
CA LEU A 27 -6.69 4.85 -25.01
C LEU A 27 -6.94 3.60 -24.17
N TRP A 28 -6.84 3.71 -22.85
CA TRP A 28 -7.13 2.59 -21.94
C TRP A 28 -8.56 2.06 -22.07
N ARG A 29 -9.52 2.91 -22.45
CA ARG A 29 -10.91 2.47 -22.68
C ARG A 29 -11.03 1.54 -23.89
N ASP A 30 -10.14 1.68 -24.87
CA ASP A 30 -10.14 0.94 -26.13
C ASP A 30 -9.22 -0.29 -26.06
N PHE A 31 -8.41 -0.43 -25.01
CA PHE A 31 -7.54 -1.58 -24.79
C PHE A 31 -8.37 -2.83 -24.43
N PRO A 32 -8.41 -3.87 -25.31
CA PRO A 32 -9.25 -5.05 -25.09
C PRO A 32 -8.82 -5.84 -23.85
N ASN A 33 -9.80 -6.24 -23.01
CA ASN A 33 -9.59 -7.11 -21.84
C ASN A 33 -8.40 -6.75 -20.95
N LYS A 34 -8.08 -5.45 -20.82
CA LYS A 34 -6.90 -4.97 -20.07
C LYS A 34 -6.80 -5.53 -18.65
N GLU A 35 -7.93 -5.82 -18.00
CA GLU A 35 -7.92 -6.39 -16.66
C GLU A 35 -7.37 -7.82 -16.63
N GLN A 36 -7.80 -8.68 -17.55
CA GLN A 36 -7.38 -10.08 -17.64
C GLN A 36 -6.03 -10.22 -18.33
N GLU A 37 -5.72 -9.35 -19.28
CA GLU A 37 -4.54 -9.49 -20.13
C GLU A 37 -3.32 -8.72 -19.65
N ILE A 38 -3.51 -7.66 -18.85
CA ILE A 38 -2.41 -6.85 -18.32
C ILE A 38 -2.44 -6.84 -16.78
N TYR A 39 -3.55 -6.44 -16.16
CA TYR A 39 -3.57 -6.19 -14.72
C TYR A 39 -3.44 -7.47 -13.89
N ALA A 40 -4.25 -8.48 -14.16
CA ALA A 40 -4.21 -9.73 -13.40
C ALA A 40 -2.85 -10.46 -13.54
N PRO A 41 -2.27 -10.63 -14.74
CA PRO A 41 -0.95 -11.25 -14.87
C PRO A 41 0.15 -10.45 -14.18
N LEU A 42 0.11 -9.11 -14.27
CA LEU A 42 1.08 -8.25 -13.60
C LEU A 42 0.99 -8.35 -12.08
N LEU A 43 -0.24 -8.32 -11.53
CA LEU A 43 -0.48 -8.46 -10.10
C LEU A 43 -0.09 -9.84 -9.59
N GLN A 44 -0.34 -10.88 -10.38
CA GLN A 44 0.08 -12.24 -10.05
C GLN A 44 1.61 -12.36 -10.02
N ALA A 45 2.32 -11.74 -10.97
CA ALA A 45 3.78 -11.69 -10.97
C ALA A 45 4.32 -10.92 -9.75
N PHE A 46 3.74 -9.75 -9.47
CA PHE A 46 4.09 -8.93 -8.31
C PHE A 46 3.86 -9.67 -6.98
N LYS A 47 2.69 -10.29 -6.82
CA LYS A 47 2.35 -11.12 -5.66
C LYS A 47 3.38 -12.22 -5.44
N LYS A 48 3.68 -13.01 -6.49
CA LYS A 48 4.65 -14.11 -6.41
C LYS A 48 6.04 -13.61 -5.99
N GLU A 49 6.49 -12.50 -6.58
CA GLU A 49 7.81 -11.96 -6.29
C GLU A 49 7.93 -11.44 -4.85
N VAL A 50 6.90 -10.74 -4.36
CA VAL A 50 6.83 -10.31 -2.96
C VAL A 50 6.88 -11.51 -2.01
N LEU A 51 6.09 -12.55 -2.27
CA LEU A 51 6.05 -13.74 -1.41
C LEU A 51 7.40 -14.46 -1.41
N ARG A 52 8.04 -14.61 -2.57
CA ARG A 52 9.39 -15.16 -2.69
C ARG A 52 10.41 -14.36 -1.87
N ILE A 53 10.34 -13.03 -1.90
CA ILE A 53 11.23 -12.18 -1.11
C ILE A 53 10.93 -12.34 0.40
N ASP A 54 9.67 -12.54 0.80
CA ASP A 54 9.27 -12.74 2.20
C ASP A 54 9.65 -14.13 2.78
N GLU A 55 10.05 -15.09 1.95
CA GLU A 55 10.57 -16.39 2.40
C GLU A 55 11.80 -16.21 3.30
N ASN A 56 12.67 -15.23 3.00
CA ASN A 56 13.77 -14.85 3.87
C ASN A 56 13.32 -13.76 4.86
N LYS A 57 13.13 -14.15 6.13
CA LYS A 57 12.67 -13.25 7.20
C LYS A 57 13.61 -12.09 7.52
N GLU A 58 14.90 -12.20 7.18
CA GLU A 58 15.86 -11.09 7.31
C GLU A 58 15.51 -9.92 6.38
N ASN A 59 14.74 -10.16 5.31
CA ASN A 59 14.30 -9.10 4.42
C ASN A 59 13.33 -8.12 5.10
N LYS A 60 12.61 -8.55 6.15
CA LYS A 60 11.60 -7.76 6.87
C LYS A 60 10.57 -7.12 5.93
N VAL A 61 10.06 -7.91 4.97
CA VAL A 61 9.11 -7.43 3.95
C VAL A 61 7.87 -6.78 4.57
N PRO A 62 7.20 -7.36 5.58
CA PRO A 62 6.01 -6.77 6.18
C PRO A 62 6.27 -5.37 6.76
N GLN A 63 7.36 -5.21 7.51
CA GLN A 63 7.78 -3.93 8.08
C GLN A 63 8.01 -2.90 6.98
N LYS A 64 8.83 -3.24 5.97
CA LYS A 64 9.18 -2.34 4.87
C LYS A 64 7.98 -1.97 4.01
N MET A 65 7.00 -2.86 3.87
CA MET A 65 5.74 -2.54 3.19
C MET A 65 4.96 -1.46 3.93
N VAL A 66 4.83 -1.54 5.26
CA VAL A 66 4.17 -0.46 6.03
C VAL A 66 4.95 0.84 5.92
N GLU A 67 6.27 0.80 6.11
CA GLU A 67 7.13 2.00 6.00
C GLU A 67 7.04 2.67 4.63
N TYR A 68 6.94 1.88 3.55
CA TYR A 68 6.82 2.38 2.19
C TYR A 68 5.42 2.91 1.87
N LEU A 69 4.37 2.18 2.26
CA LEU A 69 2.97 2.52 1.91
C LEU A 69 2.39 3.64 2.77
N LEU A 70 2.86 3.78 4.01
CA LEU A 70 2.31 4.71 4.99
C LEU A 70 3.27 5.82 5.37
N GLY A 71 4.56 5.51 5.46
CA GLY A 71 5.61 6.44 5.87
C GLY A 71 6.57 5.81 6.88
N LYS A 72 7.86 6.15 6.75
CA LYS A 72 8.93 5.64 7.62
C LYS A 72 9.01 6.35 8.98
N TYR A 73 8.61 7.62 9.03
CA TYR A 73 8.72 8.45 10.22
C TYR A 73 7.42 8.45 11.00
N ASP A 74 7.48 8.81 12.27
CA ASP A 74 6.26 8.99 13.06
C ASP A 74 5.54 10.27 12.65
N PHE A 75 4.20 10.24 12.63
CA PHE A 75 3.40 11.40 12.26
C PHE A 75 2.00 11.38 12.89
N TYR A 76 1.36 12.54 12.90
CA TYR A 76 -0.07 12.67 13.18
C TYR A 76 -0.82 12.85 11.86
N LYS A 77 -1.87 12.07 11.67
CA LYS A 77 -2.81 12.26 10.57
C LYS A 77 -4.06 12.96 11.11
N ALA A 78 -4.32 14.17 10.61
CA ALA A 78 -5.54 14.90 10.91
C ALA A 78 -6.59 14.63 9.83
N ILE A 79 -7.79 14.24 10.25
CA ILE A 79 -8.93 13.93 9.40
C ILE A 79 -10.10 14.77 9.87
N LEU A 80 -10.59 15.66 9.01
CA LEU A 80 -11.77 16.46 9.28
C LEU A 80 -13.02 15.59 9.16
N LEU A 81 -13.83 15.57 10.21
CA LEU A 81 -15.14 14.94 10.27
C LEU A 81 -16.18 16.07 10.17
N GLU A 82 -16.45 16.50 8.93
CA GLU A 82 -17.22 17.71 8.63
C GLU A 82 -18.62 17.67 9.24
N ARG A 83 -19.31 16.52 9.13
CA ARG A 83 -20.68 16.36 9.63
C ARG A 83 -20.75 16.48 11.14
N GLU A 84 -19.73 15.98 11.82
CA GLU A 84 -19.64 15.97 13.28
C GLU A 84 -19.01 17.26 13.84
N GLN A 85 -18.52 18.15 12.98
CA GLN A 85 -17.72 19.32 13.36
C GLN A 85 -16.59 18.93 14.33
N LYS A 86 -15.84 17.89 13.97
CA LYS A 86 -14.74 17.34 14.78
C LYS A 86 -13.53 17.04 13.92
N THR A 87 -12.35 17.01 14.54
CA THR A 87 -11.13 16.50 13.91
C THR A 87 -10.72 15.19 14.57
N LYS A 88 -10.56 14.15 13.77
CA LYS A 88 -9.92 12.90 14.18
C LYS A 88 -8.41 13.02 13.97
N LEU A 89 -7.64 12.82 15.04
CA LEU A 89 -6.18 12.72 15.01
C LEU A 89 -5.77 11.27 15.21
N GLU A 90 -5.06 10.69 14.25
CA GLU A 90 -4.43 9.36 14.37
C GLU A 90 -2.93 9.54 14.57
N ALA A 91 -2.37 8.96 15.63
CA ALA A 91 -0.97 9.08 15.98
C ALA A 91 -0.19 7.81 15.61
N TYR A 92 0.56 7.89 14.52
CA TYR A 92 1.39 6.80 13.99
C TYR A 92 2.78 6.89 14.62
N HIS A 93 3.00 6.13 15.69
CA HIS A 93 4.16 6.26 16.57
C HIS A 93 5.07 5.01 16.50
N PHE A 94 5.90 4.88 15.47
CA PHE A 94 6.68 3.66 15.22
C PHE A 94 8.08 3.68 15.84
N ASN A 95 8.70 4.86 15.88
CA ASN A 95 10.12 5.07 16.17
C ASN A 95 10.35 5.81 17.48
N ASN A 96 9.33 5.89 18.35
CA ASN A 96 9.42 6.57 19.62
C ASN A 96 9.80 8.08 19.51
N THR A 97 9.33 8.77 18.46
CA THR A 97 9.63 10.20 18.25
C THR A 97 8.46 11.14 18.52
N LEU A 98 7.23 10.66 18.55
CA LEU A 98 6.07 11.44 19.03
C LEU A 98 6.07 11.57 20.56
N ASN A 99 5.18 12.43 21.04
CA ASN A 99 4.85 12.58 22.46
C ASN A 99 6.03 12.97 23.37
N ARG A 100 7.04 13.65 22.82
CA ARG A 100 8.19 14.16 23.59
C ARG A 100 7.78 15.34 24.47
N SER A 101 8.25 15.35 25.71
CA SER A 101 8.11 16.49 26.62
C SER A 101 8.99 17.65 26.14
N VAL A 102 8.40 18.85 26.01
CA VAL A 102 9.16 20.07 25.70
C VAL A 102 9.31 20.92 26.96
N LYS A 103 8.20 21.37 27.54
CA LYS A 103 8.16 22.11 28.83
C LYS A 103 7.37 21.37 29.90
N ASN A 104 6.26 20.74 29.51
CA ASN A 104 5.38 19.96 30.38
C ASN A 104 5.27 18.53 29.85
N LYS A 105 5.03 17.58 30.77
CA LYS A 105 4.74 16.20 30.39
C LYS A 105 3.46 16.15 29.53
N PRO A 106 3.41 15.28 28.51
CA PRO A 106 2.20 15.13 27.71
C PRO A 106 1.01 14.72 28.56
N LYS A 107 -0.16 15.32 28.28
CA LYS A 107 -1.41 14.99 29.01
C LYS A 107 -1.94 13.60 28.68
N LYS A 108 -1.56 13.03 27.54
CA LYS A 108 -1.90 11.67 27.12
C LYS A 108 -0.64 10.95 26.66
N ILE A 109 -0.53 9.68 27.05
CA ILE A 109 0.56 8.81 26.59
C ILE A 109 0.11 8.17 25.27
N ILE A 110 0.88 8.39 24.21
CA ILE A 110 0.71 7.72 22.92
C ILE A 110 1.48 6.40 22.98
N PRO A 111 0.81 5.24 22.83
CA PRO A 111 1.49 3.95 22.80
C PRO A 111 2.34 3.81 21.54
N LEU A 112 3.42 3.04 21.63
CA LEU A 112 4.22 2.70 20.47
C LEU A 112 3.41 1.79 19.54
N SER A 113 3.24 2.23 18.30
CA SER A 113 2.59 1.47 17.23
C SER A 113 3.52 0.38 16.73
N LYS A 114 3.07 -0.88 16.78
CA LYS A 114 3.89 -2.01 16.34
C LYS A 114 3.90 -2.13 14.82
N LEU A 115 5.10 -2.15 14.24
CA LEU A 115 5.29 -2.54 12.84
C LEU A 115 5.11 -4.07 12.69
N PRO A 116 4.55 -4.53 11.56
CA PRO A 116 4.29 -5.95 11.36
C PRO A 116 5.58 -6.72 11.08
N THR A 117 5.56 -8.00 11.45
CA THR A 117 6.65 -8.95 11.26
C THR A 117 6.27 -10.13 10.37
N ARG A 118 4.97 -10.29 10.08
CA ARG A 118 4.43 -11.43 9.34
C ARG A 118 3.30 -11.02 8.40
N MET A 119 3.37 -11.51 7.17
CA MET A 119 2.26 -11.48 6.22
C MET A 119 1.26 -12.60 6.53
N ILE A 120 -0.02 -12.24 6.69
CA ILE A 120 -1.11 -13.18 6.98
C ILE A 120 -1.83 -13.57 5.70
N TYR A 121 -2.10 -12.59 4.84
CA TYR A 121 -2.79 -12.79 3.56
C TYR A 121 -2.24 -11.81 2.55
N PHE A 122 -2.04 -12.28 1.32
CA PHE A 122 -1.72 -11.42 0.19
C PHE A 122 -2.25 -12.05 -1.09
N ASP A 123 -3.44 -11.64 -1.50
CA ASP A 123 -4.10 -12.20 -2.68
C ASP A 123 -5.05 -11.19 -3.34
N PHE A 124 -5.64 -11.58 -4.47
CA PHE A 124 -6.67 -10.80 -5.13
C PHE A 124 -7.85 -10.54 -4.20
N LYS A 125 -8.35 -9.30 -4.26
CA LYS A 125 -9.66 -8.99 -3.71
C LYS A 125 -10.71 -9.87 -4.41
N PRO A 126 -11.68 -10.47 -3.69
CA PRO A 126 -12.71 -11.29 -4.31
C PRO A 126 -13.40 -10.59 -5.48
N LYS A 127 -13.52 -11.30 -6.61
CA LYS A 127 -14.13 -10.79 -7.86
C LYS A 127 -13.45 -9.54 -8.43
N SER A 128 -12.16 -9.35 -8.18
CA SER A 128 -11.34 -8.27 -8.76
C SER A 128 -10.18 -8.83 -9.57
N PHE A 129 -9.91 -8.22 -10.72
CA PHE A 129 -8.75 -8.52 -11.57
C PHE A 129 -7.65 -7.45 -11.49
N ASN A 130 -7.89 -6.38 -10.73
CA ASN A 130 -7.01 -5.21 -10.68
C ASN A 130 -6.61 -4.81 -9.26
N THR A 131 -7.00 -5.57 -8.23
CA THR A 131 -6.77 -5.21 -6.82
C THR A 131 -6.24 -6.40 -6.03
N LEU A 132 -5.12 -6.20 -5.32
CA LEU A 132 -4.63 -7.09 -4.28
C LEU A 132 -4.99 -6.55 -2.88
N GLU A 133 -5.25 -7.45 -1.95
CA GLU A 133 -5.43 -7.16 -0.53
C GLU A 133 -4.27 -7.78 0.26
N LEU A 134 -3.61 -6.96 1.06
CA LEU A 134 -2.49 -7.33 1.92
C LEU A 134 -2.95 -7.22 3.38
N VAL A 135 -2.87 -8.31 4.13
CA VAL A 135 -3.13 -8.35 5.58
C VAL A 135 -1.86 -8.79 6.28
N LEU A 136 -1.41 -8.01 7.25
CA LEU A 136 -0.23 -8.26 8.06
C LEU A 136 -0.66 -8.41 9.53
N ASN A 137 0.20 -9.02 10.35
CA ASN A 137 -0.03 -9.04 11.79
C ASN A 137 -0.02 -7.63 12.39
N GLU A 138 -0.37 -7.52 13.67
CA GLU A 138 -0.57 -6.25 14.38
C GLU A 138 -1.75 -5.40 13.84
N GLY A 139 -2.55 -5.90 12.89
CA GLY A 139 -3.80 -5.26 12.45
C GLY A 139 -3.65 -4.32 11.25
N TRP A 140 -2.52 -4.39 10.54
CA TRP A 140 -2.32 -3.65 9.29
C TRP A 140 -2.99 -4.35 8.12
N SER A 141 -3.79 -3.63 7.35
CA SER A 141 -4.25 -4.12 6.05
C SER A 141 -4.37 -3.03 5.00
N PHE A 142 -4.04 -3.39 3.75
CA PHE A 142 -3.98 -2.48 2.61
C PHE A 142 -4.70 -3.10 1.41
N SER A 143 -5.36 -2.25 0.62
CA SER A 143 -5.83 -2.56 -0.73
C SER A 143 -4.92 -1.86 -1.74
N LEU A 144 -4.38 -2.61 -2.69
CA LEU A 144 -3.48 -2.15 -3.74
C LEU A 144 -4.16 -2.34 -5.09
N ARG A 145 -4.77 -1.27 -5.62
CA ARG A 145 -5.50 -1.30 -6.90
C ARG A 145 -4.66 -0.68 -8.01
N ILE A 146 -4.51 -1.35 -9.14
CA ILE A 146 -3.92 -0.72 -10.33
C ILE A 146 -4.83 0.40 -10.82
N HIS A 147 -4.23 1.56 -11.06
CA HIS A 147 -4.88 2.75 -11.60
C HIS A 147 -4.00 3.42 -12.66
N ASN A 148 -4.64 3.99 -13.68
CA ASN A 148 -3.97 4.79 -14.71
C ASN A 148 -4.42 6.24 -14.55
N ALA A 149 -3.47 7.15 -14.36
CA ALA A 149 -3.76 8.57 -14.28
C ALA A 149 -4.06 9.19 -15.66
N SER A 150 -3.44 8.63 -16.71
CA SER A 150 -3.63 9.06 -18.10
C SER A 150 -4.77 8.27 -18.75
N SER A 151 -5.53 8.92 -19.63
CA SER A 151 -6.50 8.24 -20.51
C SER A 151 -5.81 7.47 -21.63
N ARG A 152 -4.60 7.90 -22.03
CA ARG A 152 -3.75 7.22 -23.00
C ARG A 152 -3.00 6.06 -22.36
N VAL A 153 -2.78 5.01 -23.14
CA VAL A 153 -1.98 3.87 -22.70
C VAL A 153 -0.55 4.33 -22.47
N GLU A 154 -0.02 3.99 -21.30
CA GLU A 154 1.35 4.23 -20.92
C GLU A 154 1.93 2.95 -20.31
N PRO A 155 3.23 2.66 -20.55
CA PRO A 155 3.97 1.55 -19.94
C PRO A 155 4.32 1.86 -18.48
N SER A 156 3.46 2.59 -17.78
CA SER A 156 3.61 2.94 -16.37
C SER A 156 2.25 2.77 -15.69
N LEU A 157 2.24 1.95 -14.65
CA LEU A 157 1.04 1.64 -13.87
C LEU A 157 1.29 2.07 -12.44
N LYS A 158 0.26 2.63 -11.80
CA LYS A 158 0.35 3.12 -10.42
C LYS A 158 -0.61 2.32 -9.55
N PHE A 159 -0.22 2.16 -8.29
CA PHE A 159 -1.14 1.67 -7.28
C PHE A 159 -1.89 2.83 -6.64
N ASP A 160 -3.21 2.74 -6.64
CA ASP A 160 -4.07 3.43 -5.69
C ASP A 160 -4.11 2.61 -4.40
N ILE A 161 -3.47 3.13 -3.36
CA ILE A 161 -3.30 2.47 -2.07
C ILE A 161 -4.38 2.95 -1.10
N LYS A 162 -5.09 2.00 -0.48
CA LYS A 162 -6.03 2.27 0.61
C LYS A 162 -5.63 1.51 1.86
N LEU A 163 -5.57 2.22 2.98
CA LEU A 163 -5.42 1.63 4.31
C LEU A 163 -6.80 1.14 4.77
N LEU A 164 -6.96 -0.18 4.88
CA LEU A 164 -8.23 -0.83 5.22
C LEU A 164 -8.40 -0.96 6.74
N SER A 165 -7.30 -1.27 7.45
CA SER A 165 -7.27 -1.30 8.92
C SER A 165 -5.92 -0.85 9.44
N ILE A 166 -5.94 -0.34 10.68
CA ILE A 166 -4.77 0.06 11.44
C ILE A 166 -4.70 -0.73 12.75
N PRO A 167 -3.50 -0.90 13.34
CA PRO A 167 -3.34 -1.48 14.65
C PRO A 167 -4.13 -0.74 15.72
N VAL A 168 -4.60 -1.49 16.72
CA VAL A 168 -5.19 -0.92 17.95
C VAL A 168 -4.18 -0.04 18.71
N SER A 169 -2.87 -0.27 18.49
CA SER A 169 -1.80 0.56 19.05
C SER A 169 -1.66 1.94 18.38
N VAL A 170 -2.37 2.23 17.29
CA VAL A 170 -2.44 3.60 16.75
C VAL A 170 -3.45 4.38 17.58
N ALA A 171 -2.97 5.35 18.36
CA ALA A 171 -3.86 6.15 19.18
C ALA A 171 -4.73 7.06 18.31
N VAL A 172 -6.03 7.07 18.60
CA VAL A 172 -7.02 7.91 17.93
C VAL A 172 -7.62 8.87 18.93
N PHE A 173 -7.62 10.16 18.58
CA PHE A 173 -8.24 11.22 19.35
C PHE A 173 -9.30 11.90 18.52
N ILE A 174 -10.41 12.28 19.16
CA ILE A 174 -11.43 13.14 18.58
C ILE A 174 -11.36 14.48 19.30
N VAL A 175 -11.15 15.55 18.56
CA VAL A 175 -11.05 16.91 19.06
C VAL A 175 -12.21 17.72 18.48
N GLY A 176 -13.01 18.35 19.33
CA GLY A 176 -14.04 19.30 18.90
C GLY A 176 -13.44 20.66 18.54
N PHE A 177 -14.15 21.41 17.71
CA PHE A 177 -13.90 22.84 17.52
C PHE A 177 -14.26 23.62 18.79
#